data_AF-A0A6J8CYG1-F1
#
_entry.id   AF-A0A6J8CYG1-F1
#
_cell.length_a   1.000
_cell.length_b   1.000
_cell.length_c   1.000
_cell.angle_alpha   90.00
_cell.angle_beta   90.00
_cell.angle_gamma   90.00
#
_symmetry.space_group_name_H-M   'P 1'
#
loop_
_entity.id
_entity.type
_entity.pdbx_description
1 polymer ?
#
loop_
_entity_poly.entity_id
_entity_poly.type
_entity_poly.pdbx_seq_one_letter_code
_entity_poly.pdbx_strand_id
1 'polypeptide(L)'
;MPLQYIGNAAAYCKHIFKKPTLESCVYGILCSGQDESVKNYVIEELSCENPRIKLVFCTSVVGMGFNSPSIMRVIHARPPRSLSDYVQEIGRAGRSGIAAKAVLYYSNRDIATNVVDIKPDIIGFCREKGCIREYLLQQYGFEKSDVKGHICCYNCKRICSCIECEMLRIEL
;
A
#
# COMPACT_ATOMS: atom_id res chain seq x y z
N MET A 1 -14.95 7.87 -0.74
CA MET A 1 -14.06 6.75 -0.34
C MET A 1 -12.67 7.04 -0.88
N PRO A 2 -11.59 6.97 -0.07
CA PRO A 2 -10.25 7.38 -0.48
C PRO A 2 -9.56 6.34 -1.37
N LEU A 3 -8.75 6.83 -2.31
CA LEU A 3 -7.93 6.03 -3.23
C LEU A 3 -6.79 5.32 -2.47
N GLN A 4 -6.78 4.00 -2.58
CA GLN A 4 -5.70 3.08 -2.24
C GLN A 4 -5.00 2.70 -3.53
N TYR A 5 -3.68 2.63 -3.48
CA TYR A 5 -2.79 2.36 -4.59
C TYR A 5 -2.14 1.00 -4.33
N ILE A 6 -2.04 0.16 -5.34
CA ILE A 6 -1.36 -1.14 -5.24
C ILE A 6 -0.38 -1.20 -6.41
N GLY A 7 0.93 -1.03 -6.16
CA GLY A 7 1.94 -1.03 -7.25
C GLY A 7 3.28 -0.34 -6.95
N ASN A 8 4.19 -0.32 -7.94
CA ASN A 8 5.56 0.23 -7.84
C ASN A 8 5.67 1.50 -8.72
N ALA A 9 5.94 2.67 -8.12
CA ALA A 9 6.35 3.95 -8.75
C ALA A 9 5.33 4.80 -9.55
N ALA A 10 5.40 6.12 -9.34
CA ALA A 10 4.78 7.14 -10.20
C ALA A 10 5.75 7.49 -11.33
N ALA A 11 5.31 7.40 -12.59
CA ALA A 11 6.06 7.85 -13.76
C ALA A 11 5.41 9.11 -14.33
N TYR A 12 6.12 10.24 -14.29
CA TYR A 12 5.74 11.44 -15.03
C TYR A 12 6.30 11.32 -16.46
N CYS A 13 5.42 11.07 -17.44
CA CYS A 13 5.82 11.12 -18.83
C CYS A 13 5.55 12.52 -19.40
N LYS A 14 6.61 13.22 -19.85
CA LYS A 14 6.52 14.52 -20.52
C LYS A 14 6.12 14.42 -22.01
N HIS A 15 5.85 13.22 -22.52
CA HIS A 15 5.41 13.02 -23.90
C HIS A 15 3.93 12.65 -23.95
N ILE A 16 3.17 13.45 -24.72
CA ILE A 16 1.79 13.16 -25.11
C ILE A 16 1.83 11.92 -26.00
N PHE A 17 1.63 10.73 -25.42
CA PHE A 17 1.40 9.53 -26.21
C PHE A 17 0.07 9.69 -26.98
N LYS A 18 0.06 9.19 -28.22
CA LYS A 18 -1.17 8.92 -28.99
C LYS A 18 -2.19 8.20 -28.09
N LYS A 19 -3.49 8.42 -28.32
CA LYS A 19 -4.62 7.85 -27.57
C LYS A 19 -4.28 6.47 -26.97
N PRO A 20 -4.33 6.29 -25.63
CA PRO A 20 -3.97 5.02 -25.00
C PRO A 20 -4.87 3.89 -25.52
N THR A 21 -4.25 2.80 -25.97
CA THR A 21 -4.91 1.54 -26.33
C THR A 21 -4.84 0.56 -25.17
N LEU A 22 -5.73 -0.45 -25.14
CA LEU A 22 -5.72 -1.53 -24.14
C LEU A 22 -4.37 -2.24 -24.02
N GLU A 23 -3.64 -2.38 -25.15
CA GLU A 23 -2.31 -3.00 -25.21
C GLU A 23 -1.20 -2.14 -24.58
N SER A 24 -1.43 -0.83 -24.42
CA SER A 24 -0.49 0.12 -23.82
C SER A 24 -0.81 0.46 -22.36
N CYS A 25 -1.88 -0.11 -21.81
CA CYS A 25 -2.40 0.26 -20.50
C CYS A 25 -1.65 -0.49 -19.38
N VAL A 26 -0.58 0.12 -18.88
CA VAL A 26 0.22 -0.39 -17.74
C VAL A 26 -0.48 -0.20 -16.39
N TYR A 27 -1.62 0.48 -16.35
CA TYR A 27 -2.40 0.72 -15.14
C TYR A 27 -3.88 0.36 -15.29
N GLY A 28 -4.51 -0.08 -14.20
CA GLY A 28 -5.94 -0.35 -14.08
C GLY A 28 -6.59 0.54 -13.03
N ILE A 29 -7.91 0.67 -13.10
CA ILE A 29 -8.74 1.34 -12.09
C ILE A 29 -9.80 0.34 -11.61
N LEU A 30 -10.06 0.33 -10.30
CA LEU A 30 -11.07 -0.49 -9.63
C LEU A 30 -11.92 0.38 -8.69
N CYS A 31 -13.18 0.63 -9.08
CA CYS A 31 -14.12 1.44 -8.31
C CYS A 31 -15.46 0.71 -8.13
N SER A 32 -16.19 1.01 -7.04
CA SER A 32 -17.47 0.36 -6.70
C SER A 32 -18.65 0.67 -7.62
N GLY A 33 -18.46 1.51 -8.64
CA GLY A 33 -19.46 1.84 -9.66
C GLY A 33 -18.93 1.66 -11.10
N GLN A 34 -17.84 0.91 -11.25
CA GLN A 34 -17.28 0.59 -12.56
C GLN A 34 -18.06 -0.55 -13.20
N ASP A 35 -18.07 -0.57 -14.53
CA ASP A 35 -18.63 -1.68 -15.28
C ASP A 35 -17.97 -3.01 -14.89
N GLU A 36 -18.79 -4.03 -14.66
CA GLU A 36 -18.34 -5.30 -14.11
C GLU A 36 -17.40 -6.03 -15.09
N SER A 37 -17.57 -5.84 -16.41
CA SER A 37 -16.67 -6.45 -17.39
C SER A 37 -15.25 -5.88 -17.30
N VAL A 38 -15.12 -4.56 -17.09
CA VAL A 38 -13.81 -3.90 -16.93
C VAL A 38 -13.19 -4.32 -15.60
N LYS A 39 -13.99 -4.39 -14.54
CA LYS A 39 -13.56 -4.85 -13.22
C LYS A 39 -13.04 -6.29 -13.27
N ASN A 40 -13.76 -7.19 -13.92
CA ASN A 40 -13.36 -8.59 -14.09
C ASN A 40 -12.07 -8.72 -14.89
N TYR A 41 -11.95 -7.99 -16.01
CA TYR A 41 -10.71 -7.97 -16.80
C TYR A 41 -9.48 -7.57 -15.97
N VAL A 42 -9.59 -6.49 -15.18
CA VAL A 42 -8.49 -6.04 -14.33
C VAL A 42 -8.16 -7.06 -13.24
N ILE A 43 -9.17 -7.68 -12.62
CA ILE A 43 -8.98 -8.71 -11.59
C ILE A 43 -8.30 -9.96 -12.17
N GLU A 44 -8.76 -10.43 -13.32
CA GLU A 44 -8.19 -11.59 -14.03
C GLU A 44 -6.74 -11.34 -14.39
N GLU A 45 -6.44 -10.19 -15.01
CA GLU A 45 -5.07 -9.84 -15.42
C GLU A 45 -4.13 -9.76 -14.21
N LEU A 46 -4.56 -9.19 -13.09
CA LEU A 46 -3.75 -9.12 -11.86
C LEU A 46 -3.54 -10.46 -11.17
N SER A 47 -4.41 -11.44 -11.41
CA SER A 47 -4.31 -12.77 -10.83
C SER A 47 -3.24 -13.62 -11.52
N CYS A 48 -2.76 -13.20 -12.70
CA CYS A 48 -1.66 -13.84 -13.41
C CYS A 48 -0.31 -13.65 -12.70
N GLU A 49 0.62 -14.57 -12.92
CA GLU A 49 1.98 -14.52 -12.37
C GLU A 49 2.79 -13.34 -12.92
N ASN A 50 2.63 -13.04 -14.22
CA ASN A 50 3.22 -11.87 -14.88
C ASN A 50 2.14 -10.97 -15.48
N PRO A 51 1.46 -10.16 -14.65
CA PRO A 51 0.36 -9.31 -15.11
C PRO A 51 0.90 -8.19 -16.01
N ARG A 52 0.22 -7.86 -17.10
CA ARG A 52 0.54 -6.68 -17.93
C ARG A 52 0.24 -5.38 -17.19
N ILE A 53 -0.84 -5.38 -16.41
CA ILE A 53 -1.16 -4.28 -15.49
C ILE A 53 -0.16 -4.32 -14.33
N LYS A 54 0.65 -3.27 -14.20
CA LYS A 54 1.67 -3.14 -13.15
C LYS A 54 1.23 -2.23 -12.00
N LEU A 55 0.16 -1.46 -12.21
CA LEU A 55 -0.36 -0.50 -11.25
C LEU A 55 -1.88 -0.52 -11.22
N VAL A 56 -2.47 -0.51 -10.04
CA VAL A 56 -3.93 -0.43 -9.89
C VAL A 56 -4.28 0.66 -8.90
N PHE A 57 -5.19 1.54 -9.33
CA PHE A 57 -5.85 2.49 -8.45
C PHE A 57 -7.17 1.88 -8.00
N CYS A 58 -7.38 1.77 -6.69
CA CYS A 58 -8.63 1.27 -6.13
C CYS A 58 -9.20 2.25 -5.10
N THR A 59 -10.52 2.43 -5.04
CA THR A 59 -11.18 3.27 -4.00
C THR A 59 -11.71 2.45 -2.84
N SER A 60 -11.68 1.14 -2.96
CA SER A 60 -12.15 0.17 -1.97
C SER A 60 -11.37 -1.12 -2.17
N VAL A 61 -11.33 -1.94 -1.14
CA VAL A 61 -10.73 -3.26 -1.20
C VAL A 61 -11.39 -4.04 -2.36
N VAL A 62 -10.59 -4.46 -3.34
CA VAL A 62 -11.03 -5.43 -4.36
C VAL A 62 -11.62 -6.61 -3.58
N GLY A 63 -12.87 -6.98 -3.86
CA GLY A 63 -13.72 -7.79 -2.97
C GLY A 63 -13.11 -9.09 -2.43
N MET A 64 -13.85 -9.75 -1.52
CA MET A 64 -13.49 -11.06 -0.99
C MET A 64 -13.19 -12.03 -2.16
N GLY A 65 -12.01 -12.65 -2.17
CA GLY A 65 -11.61 -13.62 -3.20
C GLY A 65 -10.48 -13.16 -4.13
N PHE A 66 -10.17 -11.86 -4.22
CA PHE A 66 -9.00 -11.42 -4.98
C PHE A 66 -7.69 -11.85 -4.30
N ASN A 67 -6.93 -12.72 -4.96
CA ASN A 67 -5.64 -13.22 -4.51
C ASN A 67 -4.63 -13.12 -5.65
N SER A 68 -3.79 -12.10 -5.61
CA SER A 68 -2.67 -11.96 -6.54
C SER A 68 -1.36 -12.18 -5.79
N PRO A 69 -0.56 -13.20 -6.16
CA PRO A 69 0.74 -13.44 -5.53
C PRO A 69 1.80 -12.41 -5.93
N SER A 70 1.55 -11.63 -6.99
CA SER A 70 2.50 -10.67 -7.57
C SER A 70 2.44 -9.28 -6.92
N ILE A 71 1.52 -9.05 -5.97
CA ILE A 71 1.44 -7.76 -5.26
C ILE A 71 2.61 -7.61 -4.29
N MET A 72 3.54 -6.72 -4.62
CA MET A 72 4.70 -6.40 -3.78
C MET A 72 4.57 -5.07 -3.03
N ARG A 73 3.63 -4.21 -3.43
CA ARG A 73 3.45 -2.89 -2.83
C ARG A 73 1.99 -2.50 -2.69
N VAL A 74 1.64 -2.00 -1.52
CA VAL A 74 0.39 -1.31 -1.24
C VAL A 74 0.75 0.08 -0.74
N ILE A 75 0.13 1.10 -1.31
CA ILE A 75 0.34 2.51 -0.99
C ILE A 75 -1.02 3.13 -0.69
N HIS A 76 -1.17 3.72 0.47
CA HIS A 76 -2.34 4.48 0.83
C HIS A 76 -2.03 5.96 0.60
N ALA A 77 -2.79 6.62 -0.26
CA ALA A 77 -2.64 8.07 -0.47
C ALA A 77 -3.23 8.90 0.68
N ARG A 78 -4.09 8.27 1.49
CA ARG A 78 -4.71 8.82 2.70
C ARG A 78 -4.89 7.69 3.72
N PRO A 79 -4.97 7.99 5.02
CA PRO A 79 -5.38 7.01 6.02
C PRO A 79 -6.72 6.36 5.65
N PRO A 80 -6.84 5.02 5.78
CA PRO A 80 -8.14 4.37 5.73
C PRO A 80 -8.96 4.72 6.98
N ARG A 81 -10.21 4.24 7.03
CA ARG A 81 -11.15 4.61 8.10
C ARG A 81 -10.74 4.05 9.46
N SER A 82 -10.13 2.88 9.50
CA SER A 82 -9.70 2.21 10.72
C SER A 82 -8.39 1.46 10.54
N LEU A 83 -7.78 1.07 11.67
CA LEU A 83 -6.57 0.24 11.65
C LEU A 83 -6.85 -1.15 11.06
N SER A 84 -8.06 -1.67 11.29
CA SER A 84 -8.51 -2.93 10.70
C SER A 84 -8.55 -2.89 9.18
N ASP A 85 -9.09 -1.80 8.60
CA ASP A 85 -9.13 -1.63 7.15
C ASP A 85 -7.70 -1.59 6.61
N TYR A 86 -6.82 -0.82 7.25
CA TYR A 86 -5.40 -0.74 6.88
C TYR A 86 -4.75 -2.13 6.84
N VAL A 87 -4.90 -2.93 7.91
CA VAL A 87 -4.31 -4.27 8.00
C VAL A 87 -4.85 -5.21 6.92
N GLN A 88 -6.16 -5.19 6.67
CA GLN A 88 -6.78 -6.02 5.64
C GLN A 88 -6.29 -5.66 4.23
N GLU A 89 -6.09 -4.37 3.97
CA GLU A 89 -5.67 -3.84 2.67
C GLU A 89 -4.20 -4.14 2.38
N ILE A 90 -3.31 -3.89 3.34
CA ILE A 90 -1.87 -4.18 3.18
C ILE A 90 -1.59 -5.69 3.16
N GLY A 91 -2.43 -6.51 3.80
CA GLY A 91 -2.33 -7.98 3.81
C GLY A 91 -2.55 -8.65 2.44
N ARG A 92 -2.80 -7.86 1.39
CA ARG A 92 -2.81 -8.33 0.00
C ARG A 92 -1.42 -8.41 -0.61
N ALA A 93 -0.45 -7.67 -0.07
CA ALA A 93 0.92 -7.72 -0.53
C ALA A 93 1.70 -8.87 0.11
N GLY A 94 2.74 -9.35 -0.57
CA GLY A 94 3.71 -10.29 0.00
C GLY A 94 3.21 -11.73 0.17
N ARG A 95 2.11 -12.11 -0.51
CA ARG A 95 1.54 -13.47 -0.45
C ARG A 95 2.43 -14.54 -1.09
N SER A 96 3.37 -14.13 -1.94
CA SER A 96 4.41 -15.00 -2.52
C SER A 96 5.59 -15.26 -1.58
N GLY A 97 5.58 -14.71 -0.36
CA GLY A 97 6.71 -14.81 0.58
C GLY A 97 7.88 -13.87 0.26
N ILE A 98 7.83 -13.17 -0.88
CA ILE A 98 8.80 -12.13 -1.24
C ILE A 98 8.51 -10.87 -0.42
N ALA A 99 9.57 -10.17 -0.01
CA ALA A 99 9.47 -8.93 0.74
C ALA A 99 8.57 -7.91 0.03
N ALA A 100 7.54 -7.44 0.74
CA ALA A 100 6.60 -6.45 0.26
C ALA A 100 6.67 -5.16 1.10
N LYS A 101 6.21 -4.05 0.53
CA LYS A 101 6.17 -2.75 1.22
C LYS A 101 4.74 -2.21 1.29
N ALA A 102 4.34 -1.85 2.50
CA ALA A 102 3.17 -1.01 2.74
C ALA A 102 3.62 0.43 2.99
N VAL A 103 3.05 1.39 2.29
CA VAL A 103 3.37 2.81 2.41
C VAL A 103 2.08 3.57 2.71
N LEU A 104 2.04 4.34 3.79
CA LEU A 104 0.90 5.19 4.11
C LEU A 104 1.33 6.65 4.06
N TYR A 105 0.76 7.41 3.13
CA TYR A 105 0.84 8.86 3.10
C TYR A 105 -0.32 9.48 3.88
N TYR A 106 0.00 10.47 4.69
CA TYR A 106 -0.99 11.26 5.40
C TYR A 106 -0.42 12.65 5.71
N SER A 107 -1.31 13.62 5.91
CA SER A 107 -1.00 14.93 6.46
C SER A 107 -1.68 15.12 7.81
N ASN A 108 -1.26 16.14 8.57
CA ASN A 108 -1.94 16.50 9.83
C ASN A 108 -3.43 16.82 9.66
N ARG A 109 -3.85 17.26 8.47
CA ARG A 109 -5.28 17.47 8.16
C ARG A 109 -6.04 16.17 8.04
N ASP A 110 -5.41 15.11 7.54
CA ASP A 110 -6.07 13.82 7.29
C ASP A 110 -6.29 13.02 8.58
N ILE A 111 -5.46 13.29 9.60
CA ILE A 111 -5.53 12.66 10.93
C ILE A 111 -6.02 13.64 12.01
N ALA A 112 -6.70 14.71 11.60
CA ALA A 112 -7.33 15.64 12.54
C ALA A 112 -8.57 14.98 13.17
N THR A 113 -8.83 15.28 14.44
CA THR A 113 -9.91 14.64 15.21
C THR A 113 -11.32 14.99 14.73
N ASN A 114 -11.45 16.01 13.88
CA ASN A 114 -12.71 16.47 13.29
C ASN A 114 -12.96 15.88 11.90
N VAL A 115 -12.06 15.05 11.37
CA VAL A 115 -12.29 14.34 10.10
C VAL A 115 -13.41 13.32 10.31
N VAL A 116 -14.41 13.36 9.44
CA VAL A 116 -15.54 12.41 9.46
C VAL A 116 -15.04 11.03 8.99
N ASP A 117 -15.58 9.97 9.59
CA ASP A 117 -15.31 8.56 9.25
C ASP A 117 -13.88 8.05 9.51
N ILE A 118 -13.06 8.75 10.30
CA ILE A 118 -11.76 8.24 10.75
C ILE A 118 -11.84 7.81 12.23
N LYS A 119 -11.39 6.59 12.52
CA LYS A 119 -11.37 6.06 13.89
C LYS A 119 -10.09 6.47 14.63
N PRO A 120 -10.11 6.58 15.98
CA PRO A 120 -8.93 6.96 16.76
C PRO A 120 -7.73 6.01 16.64
N ASP A 121 -7.98 4.73 16.32
CA ASP A 121 -6.96 3.69 16.18
C ASP A 121 -5.95 3.99 15.06
N ILE A 122 -6.44 4.36 13.87
CA ILE A 122 -5.58 4.72 12.73
C ILE A 122 -4.89 6.06 12.95
N ILE A 123 -5.49 6.98 13.72
CA ILE A 123 -4.84 8.22 14.14
C ILE A 123 -3.65 7.91 15.07
N GLY A 124 -3.87 7.03 16.05
CA GLY A 124 -2.82 6.54 16.95
C GLY A 124 -1.67 5.90 16.17
N PHE A 125 -2.00 5.00 15.24
CA PHE A 125 -1.04 4.37 14.33
C PHE A 125 -0.20 5.39 13.55
N CYS A 126 -0.83 6.42 12.96
CA CYS A 126 -0.11 7.43 12.20
C CYS A 126 0.87 8.23 13.08
N ARG A 127 0.53 8.46 14.35
CA ARG A 127 1.35 9.23 15.31
C ARG A 127 2.41 8.39 16.02
N GLU A 128 2.46 7.08 15.75
CA GLU A 128 3.37 6.16 16.43
C GLU A 128 4.84 6.48 16.10
N LYS A 129 5.66 6.59 17.14
CA LYS A 129 7.09 6.92 17.03
C LYS A 129 8.00 5.70 17.20
N GLY A 130 7.49 4.65 17.85
CA GLY A 130 8.16 3.38 18.04
C GLY A 130 8.09 2.48 16.80
N CYS A 131 8.34 1.18 17.00
CA CYS A 131 8.26 0.22 15.92
C CYS A 131 6.81 0.04 15.46
N ILE A 132 6.53 0.42 14.20
CA ILE A 132 5.20 0.30 13.60
C ILE A 132 4.70 -1.16 13.59
N ARG A 133 5.61 -2.13 13.37
CA ARG A 133 5.25 -3.54 13.39
C ARG A 133 4.86 -4.01 14.79
N GLU A 134 5.62 -3.62 15.81
CA GLU A 134 5.28 -3.97 17.20
C GLU A 134 3.97 -3.33 17.64
N TYR A 135 3.74 -2.06 17.26
CA TYR A 135 2.48 -1.38 17.51
C TYR A 135 1.30 -2.19 16.93
N LEU A 136 1.38 -2.59 15.66
CA LEU A 136 0.35 -3.43 15.03
C LEU A 136 0.15 -4.75 15.79
N LEU A 137 1.23 -5.48 16.10
CA LEU A 137 1.12 -6.76 16.80
C LEU A 137 0.45 -6.61 18.17
N GLN A 138 0.82 -5.57 18.92
CA GLN A 138 0.21 -5.26 20.22
C GLN A 138 -1.27 -4.92 20.12
N GLN A 139 -1.70 -4.14 19.12
CA GLN A 139 -3.11 -3.80 18.93
C GLN A 139 -4.00 -5.03 18.68
N TYR A 140 -3.43 -6.11 18.13
CA TYR A 140 -4.13 -7.35 17.84
C TYR A 140 -3.77 -8.51 18.79
N GLY A 141 -3.00 -8.25 19.85
CA GLY A 141 -2.64 -9.25 20.85
C GLY A 141 -1.66 -10.34 20.38
N PHE A 142 -0.87 -10.06 19.33
CA PHE A 142 0.18 -10.96 18.86
C PHE A 142 1.51 -10.73 19.58
N GLU A 143 2.33 -11.79 19.64
CA GLU A 143 3.69 -11.72 20.15
C GLU A 143 4.59 -10.82 19.28
N LYS A 144 5.73 -10.39 19.84
CA LYS A 144 6.66 -9.51 19.15
C LYS A 144 7.25 -10.17 17.90
N SER A 145 7.55 -9.34 16.90
CA SER A 145 8.19 -9.82 15.67
C SER A 145 9.68 -10.07 15.87
N ASP A 146 10.17 -11.15 15.29
CA ASP A 146 11.60 -11.42 15.14
C ASP A 146 12.29 -10.50 14.12
N VAL A 147 11.51 -9.80 13.28
CA VAL A 147 12.06 -8.92 12.24
C VAL A 147 12.54 -7.61 12.86
N LYS A 148 13.86 -7.38 12.81
CA LYS A 148 14.53 -6.21 13.39
C LYS A 148 15.26 -5.37 12.34
N GLY A 149 15.73 -4.19 12.76
CA GLY A 149 16.57 -3.33 11.93
C GLY A 149 15.82 -2.60 10.81
N HIS A 150 16.56 -2.18 9.79
CA HIS A 150 16.05 -1.28 8.75
C HIS A 150 15.03 -1.91 7.79
N ILE A 151 14.96 -3.25 7.74
CA ILE A 151 13.95 -3.98 6.98
C ILE A 151 12.59 -4.02 7.68
N CYS A 152 12.54 -3.64 8.98
CA CYS A 152 11.35 -3.84 9.78
C CYS A 152 10.23 -2.84 9.46
N CYS A 153 10.48 -1.56 9.70
CA CYS A 153 9.58 -0.47 9.38
C CYS A 153 10.36 0.84 9.22
N TYR A 154 9.67 1.91 8.80
CA TYR A 154 10.28 3.22 8.63
C TYR A 154 10.95 3.75 9.91
N ASN A 155 10.29 3.64 11.06
CA ASN A 155 10.84 4.13 12.34
C ASN A 155 12.10 3.36 12.75
N CYS A 156 12.12 2.04 12.62
CA CYS A 156 13.31 1.22 12.85
C CYS A 156 14.45 1.56 11.89
N LYS A 157 14.14 1.84 10.61
CA LYS A 157 15.14 2.28 9.62
C LYS A 157 15.78 3.61 9.99
N ARG A 158 15.02 4.56 10.52
CA ARG A 158 15.54 5.89 10.89
C ARG A 158 16.62 5.84 11.97
N ILE A 159 16.47 4.94 12.93
CA ILE A 159 17.42 4.75 14.04
C ILE A 159 18.48 3.68 13.74
N CYS A 160 18.46 3.08 12.55
CA CYS A 160 19.42 2.06 12.17
C CYS A 160 20.75 2.68 11.73
N SER A 161 21.86 2.09 12.20
CA SER A 161 23.24 2.50 11.92
C SER A 161 24.03 1.42 11.15
N CYS A 162 23.37 0.64 10.29
CA CYS A 162 24.06 -0.35 9.47
C CYS A 162 24.64 0.30 8.21
N ILE A 163 25.70 -0.32 7.66
CA ILE A 163 26.42 0.15 6.47
C ILE A 163 25.48 0.37 5.28
N GLU A 164 24.52 -0.53 5.06
CA GLU A 164 23.53 -0.41 3.98
C GLU A 164 22.65 0.85 4.10
N CYS A 165 22.33 1.29 5.31
CA CYS A 165 21.57 2.52 5.53
C CYS A 165 22.41 3.78 5.37
N GLU A 166 23.72 3.71 5.62
CA GLU A 166 24.65 4.83 5.46
C GLU A 166 24.94 5.10 3.98
N MET A 167 25.12 4.06 3.17
CA MET A 167 25.35 4.19 1.72
C MET A 167 24.16 4.84 0.99
N LEU A 168 22.92 4.50 1.39
CA LEU A 168 21.70 5.08 0.81
C LEU A 168 21.43 6.56 1.21
N ARG A 169 22.21 7.15 2.13
CA ARG A 169 22.07 8.58 2.49
C ARG A 169 22.94 9.51 1.64
N ILE A 170 23.86 8.96 0.84
CA ILE A 170 24.86 9.73 0.09
C ILE A 170 24.42 10.02 -1.35
N GLU A 171 23.39 9.32 -1.86
CA GLU A 171 22.80 9.63 -3.18
C GLU A 171 21.71 10.70 -3.05
N LEU A 172 22.08 11.96 -3.29
CA LEU A 172 21.20 13.11 -3.57
C LEU A 172 21.47 13.64 -4.98
#